data_AF-A0A5C4LQY0-F1
#
_entry.id   AF-A0A5C4LQY0-F1
#
_cell.length_a   1.000
_cell.length_b   1.000
_cell.length_c   1.000
_cell.angle_alpha   90.00
_cell.angle_beta   90.00
_cell.angle_gamma   90.00
#
_symmetry.space_group_name_H-M   'P 1'
#
loop_
_entity.id
_entity.type
_entity.pdbx_description
1 polymer ?
#
loop_
_entity_poly.entity_id
_entity_poly.type
_entity_poly.pdbx_seq_one_letter_code
_entity_poly.pdbx_strand_id
1 'polypeptide(L)'
;MALSLQADSTGVSFLVAAGIVYEIIAAACSSPQTTEINASARADTLMKWVYIGLVQSALFIVAAAWLDPRHRVPIVAGGATAGTLMWLQYAHAKKAGLASTAPGTESYGQ
;
A
#
# COMPACT_ATOMS: atom_id res chain seq x y z
N MET A 1 16.46 -10.07 39.47
CA MET A 1 16.71 -9.92 38.02
C MET A 1 15.36 -9.71 37.36
N ALA A 2 14.91 -8.46 37.26
CA ALA A 2 13.66 -8.13 36.60
C ALA A 2 13.90 -8.23 35.09
N LEU A 3 13.31 -9.24 34.46
CA LEU A 3 13.19 -9.30 33.01
C LEU A 3 12.21 -8.18 32.63
N SER A 4 12.69 -6.94 32.49
CA SER A 4 11.85 -5.90 31.92
C SER A 4 11.66 -6.25 30.44
N LEU A 5 10.50 -6.82 30.14
CA LEU A 5 9.82 -6.61 28.87
C LEU A 5 9.54 -5.10 28.69
N GLN A 6 10.60 -4.29 28.57
CA GLN A 6 10.55 -3.27 27.54
C GLN A 6 10.58 -4.06 26.24
N ALA A 7 9.43 -4.63 25.85
CA ALA A 7 9.24 -5.19 24.54
C ALA A 7 9.68 -4.10 23.58
N ASP A 8 10.81 -4.31 22.92
CA ASP A 8 11.42 -3.31 22.07
C ASP A 8 10.38 -2.96 21.00
N SER A 9 9.78 -1.78 21.11
CA SER A 9 8.57 -1.40 20.36
C SER A 9 8.81 -1.31 18.86
N THR A 10 10.05 -1.52 18.42
CA THR A 10 10.51 -1.70 17.04
C THR A 10 9.58 -2.57 16.19
N GLY A 11 9.19 -3.76 16.66
CA GLY A 11 8.31 -4.64 15.89
C GLY A 11 6.90 -4.06 15.72
N VAL A 12 6.37 -3.43 16.77
CA VAL A 12 5.06 -2.75 16.74
C VAL A 12 5.12 -1.54 15.82
N SER A 13 6.16 -0.70 15.92
CA SER A 13 6.36 0.46 15.06
C SER A 13 6.45 0.06 13.59
N PHE A 14 7.13 -1.04 13.26
CA PHE A 14 7.17 -1.59 11.90
C PHE A 14 5.78 -2.01 11.42
N LEU A 15 5.06 -2.84 12.20
CA LEU A 15 3.76 -3.37 11.80
C LEU A 15 2.69 -2.28 11.68
N VAL A 16 2.69 -1.30 12.59
CA VAL A 16 1.78 -0.15 12.53
C VAL A 16 2.10 0.74 11.33
N ALA A 17 3.37 1.03 11.08
CA ALA A 17 3.79 1.78 9.90
C ALA A 17 3.46 1.05 8.59
N ALA A 18 3.60 -0.27 8.53
CA ALA A 18 3.15 -1.07 7.39
C ALA A 18 1.62 -1.01 7.24
N GLY A 19 0.88 -1.25 8.32
CA GLY A 19 -0.58 -1.27 8.34
C GLY A 19 -1.20 0.05 7.86
N ILE A 20 -0.67 1.19 8.32
CA ILE A 20 -1.21 2.49 7.89
C ILE A 20 -1.02 2.74 6.38
N VAL A 21 0.03 2.20 5.76
CA VAL A 21 0.21 2.29 4.29
C VAL A 21 -0.85 1.48 3.56
N TYR A 22 -1.18 0.28 4.02
CA TYR A 22 -2.29 -0.51 3.46
C TYR A 22 -3.62 0.25 3.55
N GLU A 23 -3.92 0.86 4.70
CA GLU A 23 -5.16 1.64 4.91
C GLU A 23 -5.23 2.88 4.02
N ILE A 24 -4.14 3.66 3.91
CA ILE A 24 -4.10 4.86 3.06
C ILE A 24 -4.32 4.48 1.58
N ILE A 25 -3.66 3.42 1.10
CA ILE A 25 -3.83 3.00 -0.28
C ILE A 25 -5.24 2.42 -0.51
N ALA A 26 -5.80 1.69 0.46
CA ALA A 26 -7.18 1.19 0.39
C ALA A 26 -8.22 2.32 0.36
N ALA A 27 -7.94 3.45 1.02
CA ALA A 27 -8.80 4.63 0.94
C ALA A 27 -8.78 5.30 -0.46
N ALA A 28 -7.67 5.19 -1.19
CA ALA A 28 -7.51 5.80 -2.51
C ALA A 28 -7.87 4.86 -3.68
N CYS A 29 -7.83 3.54 -3.46
CA CYS A 29 -7.90 2.53 -4.52
C CYS A 29 -8.90 1.42 -4.19
N SER A 30 -9.54 0.87 -5.22
CA SER A 30 -10.17 -0.46 -5.12
C SER A 30 -9.10 -1.54 -4.97
N SER A 31 -9.45 -2.70 -4.41
CA SER A 31 -8.48 -3.78 -4.16
C SER A 31 -7.71 -4.24 -5.43
N PRO A 32 -6.53 -4.85 -5.29
CA PRO A 32 -5.82 -5.46 -6.42
C PRO A 32 -6.66 -6.49 -7.18
N GLN A 33 -7.53 -7.24 -6.50
CA GLN A 33 -8.42 -8.20 -7.16
C GLN A 33 -9.45 -7.50 -8.05
N THR A 34 -10.12 -6.46 -7.52
CA THR A 34 -11.07 -5.67 -8.31
C THR A 34 -10.39 -4.97 -9.49
N THR A 35 -9.14 -4.53 -9.28
CA THR A 35 -8.28 -3.97 -10.31
C THR A 35 -8.01 -4.96 -11.44
N GLU A 36 -7.65 -6.20 -11.12
CA GLU A 36 -7.35 -7.23 -12.10
C GLU A 36 -8.57 -7.53 -12.98
N ILE A 37 -9.74 -7.71 -12.34
CA ILE A 37 -11.00 -8.03 -13.03
C ILE A 37 -11.42 -6.89 -13.98
N ASN A 38 -11.15 -5.63 -13.63
CA ASN A 38 -11.61 -4.45 -14.38
C ASN A 38 -10.47 -3.69 -15.08
N ALA A 39 -9.33 -4.34 -15.32
CA ALA A 39 -8.13 -3.66 -15.83
C ALA A 39 -8.38 -3.00 -17.19
N SER A 40 -9.13 -3.64 -18.10
CA SER A 40 -9.47 -3.09 -19.42
C SER A 40 -10.23 -1.75 -19.32
N ALA A 41 -11.15 -1.64 -18.37
CA ALA A 41 -11.96 -0.44 -18.16
C ALA A 41 -11.22 0.67 -17.39
N ARG A 42 -10.16 0.33 -16.64
CA ARG A 42 -9.51 1.25 -15.68
C ARG A 42 -8.03 1.50 -15.91
N ALA A 43 -7.38 0.82 -16.86
CA ALA A 43 -5.91 0.78 -17.01
C ALA A 43 -5.25 2.16 -17.07
N ASP A 44 -5.91 3.14 -17.68
CA ASP A 44 -5.38 4.50 -17.87
C ASP A 44 -5.33 5.32 -16.58
N THR A 45 -6.24 5.05 -15.65
CA THR A 45 -6.35 5.82 -14.40
C THR A 45 -5.94 5.03 -13.17
N LEU A 46 -5.73 3.72 -13.29
CA LEU A 46 -5.45 2.86 -12.16
C LEU A 46 -4.22 3.27 -11.36
N MET A 47 -3.07 3.33 -12.03
CA MET A 47 -1.80 3.63 -11.35
C MET A 47 -1.75 5.07 -10.85
N LYS A 48 -2.56 5.98 -11.40
CA LYS A 48 -2.70 7.35 -10.88
C LYS A 48 -3.15 7.33 -9.41
N TRP A 49 -4.18 6.54 -9.09
CA TRP A 49 -4.67 6.41 -7.71
C TRP A 49 -3.67 5.72 -6.80
N VAL A 50 -2.97 4.69 -7.31
CA VAL A 50 -1.88 4.03 -6.57
C VAL A 50 -0.77 5.01 -6.22
N TYR A 51 -0.35 5.86 -7.17
CA TYR A 51 0.67 6.88 -6.93
C TYR A 51 0.21 7.95 -5.94
N ILE A 52 -1.05 8.39 -6.01
CA ILE A 52 -1.63 9.31 -5.02
C ILE A 52 -1.56 8.69 -3.62
N GLY A 53 -2.01 7.44 -3.48
CA GLY A 53 -1.95 6.70 -2.21
C GLY A 53 -0.51 6.57 -1.69
N LEU A 54 0.44 6.21 -2.55
CA LEU A 54 1.86 6.10 -2.17
C LEU A 54 2.47 7.43 -1.72
N VAL A 55 2.13 8.55 -2.38
CA VAL A 55 2.58 9.88 -1.96
C VAL A 55 1.98 10.24 -0.60
N GLN A 56 0.69 10.01 -0.38
CA GLN A 56 0.05 10.22 0.92
C GLN A 56 0.72 9.37 2.00
N SER A 57 0.93 8.08 1.73
CA SER A 57 1.65 7.17 2.62
C SER A 57 3.05 7.67 2.96
N ALA A 58 3.82 8.10 1.96
CA ALA A 58 5.17 8.62 2.18
C ALA A 58 5.17 9.84 3.11
N LEU A 59 4.21 10.77 2.94
CA LEU A 59 4.08 11.93 3.83
C LEU A 59 3.82 11.53 5.28
N PHE A 60 2.90 10.59 5.52
CA PHE A 60 2.61 10.11 6.88
C PHE A 60 3.78 9.33 7.50
N ILE A 61 4.49 8.51 6.72
CA ILE A 61 5.65 7.77 7.21
C ILE A 61 6.82 8.70 7.54
N VAL A 62 7.08 9.72 6.71
CA VAL A 62 8.10 10.75 7.00
C VAL A 62 7.74 11.53 8.25
N ALA A 63 6.47 11.95 8.39
CA ALA A 63 6.01 12.63 9.60
C ALA A 63 6.17 11.75 10.85
N ALA A 64 5.77 10.48 10.79
CA ALA A 64 5.92 9.54 11.90
C ALA A 64 7.39 9.33 12.28
N ALA A 65 8.28 9.13 11.31
CA ALA A 65 9.71 8.96 11.55
C ALA A 65 10.41 10.22 12.09
N TRP A 66 9.89 11.41 11.74
CA TRP A 66 10.37 12.68 12.28
C TRP A 66 9.90 12.90 13.72
N LEU A 67 8.66 12.53 14.05
CA LEU A 67 8.08 12.64 15.39
C LEU A 67 8.62 11.58 16.38
N ASP A 68 9.03 10.41 15.90
CA ASP A 68 9.63 9.34 16.71
C ASP A 68 11.03 8.93 16.18
N PRO A 69 12.08 9.72 16.49
CA PRO A 69 13.45 9.42 16.07
C PRO A 69 13.98 8.09 16.62
N ARG A 70 13.45 7.61 17.76
CA ARG A 70 13.88 6.35 18.38
C ARG A 70 13.47 5.16 17.52
N HIS A 71 12.29 5.21 16.90
CA HIS A 71 11.77 4.15 16.02
C HIS A 71 11.79 4.53 14.53
N ARG A 72 12.57 5.54 14.12
CA ARG A 72 12.66 5.97 12.71
C ARG A 72 12.94 4.84 11.74
N VAL A 73 13.85 3.93 12.10
CA VAL A 73 14.27 2.81 11.24
C VAL A 73 13.11 1.82 11.02
N PRO A 74 12.48 1.24 12.07
CA PRO A 74 11.33 0.36 11.86
C PRO A 74 10.13 1.07 11.21
N ILE A 75 9.89 2.36 11.49
CA ILE A 75 8.82 3.13 10.84
C ILE A 75 9.04 3.22 9.34
N VAL A 76 10.23 3.68 8.91
CA VAL A 76 10.57 3.79 7.49
C VAL A 76 10.60 2.42 6.82
N ALA A 77 11.17 1.41 7.48
CA ALA A 77 11.22 0.05 6.95
C ALA A 77 9.81 -0.54 6.74
N GLY A 78 8.91 -0.38 7.73
CA GLY A 78 7.53 -0.84 7.63
C GLY A 78 6.76 -0.15 6.52
N GLY A 79 6.83 1.18 6.48
CA GLY A 79 6.19 1.98 5.44
C GLY A 79 6.71 1.68 4.04
N ALA A 80 8.02 1.59 3.86
CA ALA A 80 8.64 1.28 2.56
C ALA A 80 8.32 -0.14 2.10
N THR A 81 8.32 -1.11 3.01
CA THR A 81 7.97 -2.51 2.69
C THR A 81 6.54 -2.60 2.19
N ALA A 82 5.58 -2.05 2.96
CA ALA A 82 4.17 -2.06 2.57
C ALA A 82 3.93 -1.29 1.27
N GLY A 83 4.53 -0.11 1.10
CA GLY A 83 4.39 0.68 -0.12
C GLY A 83 4.90 -0.05 -1.36
N THR A 84 6.04 -0.74 -1.24
CA THR A 84 6.60 -1.56 -2.32
C THR A 84 5.70 -2.74 -2.66
N LEU A 85 5.23 -3.47 -1.65
CA LEU A 85 4.33 -4.61 -1.85
C LEU A 85 3.03 -4.18 -2.53
N MET A 86 2.44 -3.07 -2.09
CA MET A 86 1.21 -2.53 -2.68
C MET A 86 1.44 -2.12 -4.13
N TRP A 87 2.52 -1.39 -4.44
CA TRP A 87 2.86 -1.03 -5.81
C TRP A 87 3.01 -2.28 -6.71
N LEU A 88 3.72 -3.30 -6.24
CA LEU A 88 3.90 -4.56 -6.97
C LEU A 88 2.57 -5.30 -7.20
N GLN A 89 1.70 -5.36 -6.20
CA GLN A 89 0.38 -5.99 -6.31
C GLN A 89 -0.49 -5.30 -7.37
N TYR A 90 -0.55 -3.97 -7.38
CA TYR A 90 -1.30 -3.24 -8.40
C TYR A 90 -0.68 -3.34 -9.80
N ALA A 91 0.65 -3.31 -9.90
CA ALA A 91 1.35 -3.50 -11.16
C ALA A 91 1.08 -4.90 -11.74
N HIS A 92 1.11 -5.93 -10.88
CA HIS A 92 0.74 -7.30 -11.25
C HIS A 92 -0.72 -7.38 -11.69
N ALA A 93 -1.65 -6.87 -10.89
CA ALA A 93 -3.07 -6.91 -11.18
C ALA A 93 -3.41 -6.21 -12.50
N LYS A 94 -2.80 -5.05 -12.79
CA LYS A 94 -2.93 -4.37 -14.08
C LYS A 94 -2.45 -5.26 -15.24
N LYS A 95 -1.27 -5.84 -15.11
CA LYS A 95 -0.67 -6.68 -16.17
C LYS A 95 -1.48 -7.96 -16.40
N ALA A 96 -1.88 -8.64 -15.32
CA ALA A 96 -2.68 -9.86 -15.37
C ALA A 96 -4.07 -9.59 -15.96
N GLY A 97 -4.73 -8.52 -15.50
CA GLY A 97 -6.04 -8.13 -16.01
C GLY A 97 -6.04 -7.74 -17.48
N LEU A 98 -5.03 -7.00 -17.94
CA LEU A 98 -4.88 -6.67 -19.37
C LEU A 98 -4.53 -7.86 -20.27
N ALA A 99 -3.96 -8.93 -19.70
CA ALA A 99 -3.70 -10.17 -20.42
C ALA A 99 -4.89 -11.14 -20.39
N SER A 100 -5.91 -10.87 -19.56
CA SER A 100 -7.10 -11.72 -19.42
C SER A 100 -8.13 -11.43 -20.51
N THR A 101 -8.75 -12.48 -21.03
CA THR A 101 -9.91 -12.39 -21.93
C THR A 101 -11.23 -12.63 -21.19
N ALA A 102 -11.17 -12.85 -19.87
CA ALA A 102 -12.37 -13.02 -19.06
C ALA A 102 -13.14 -11.69 -18.99
N PRO A 103 -14.49 -11.73 -18.99
CA PRO A 103 -15.28 -10.51 -18.85
C PRO A 103 -15.03 -9.85 -17.49
N GLY A 104 -14.88 -8.53 -17.50
CA GLY A 104 -14.87 -7.72 -16.28
C GLY A 104 -16.28 -7.55 -15.69
N THR A 105 -16.37 -6.89 -14.53
CA THR A 105 -17.65 -6.59 -13.87
C THR A 105 -18.19 -5.21 -14.24
N GLU A 106 -17.35 -4.34 -14.79
CA GLU A 106 -17.70 -2.98 -15.18
C GLU A 106 -17.77 -2.87 -16.70
N SER A 107 -18.81 -2.20 -17.21
CA SER A 107 -18.97 -1.85 -18.62
C SER A 107 -19.28 -0.35 -18.71
N TYR A 108 -18.39 0.41 -19.33
CA TYR A 108 -18.65 1.80 -19.70
C TYR A 108 -19.00 1.81 -21.18
N GLY A 109 -20.08 2.53 -21.55
CA GLY A 109 -20.75 2.43 -22.85
C GLY A 109 -19.81 2.29 -24.03
N GLN A 110 -20.11 1.30 -24.89
CA GLN A 110 -19.41 1.06 -26.15
C GLN A 110 -19.48 2.27 -27.07
#